data_AF-A0A497B8N4-F1
#
_entry.id   AF-A0A497B8N4-F1
#
_cell.length_a   1.000
_cell.length_b   1.000
_cell.length_c   1.000
_cell.angle_alpha   90.00
_cell.angle_beta   90.00
_cell.angle_gamma   90.00
#
_symmetry.space_group_name_H-M   'P 1'
#
loop_
_entity.id
_entity.type
_entity.pdbx_description
1 polymer ?
#
loop_
_entity_poly.entity_id
_entity_poly.type
_entity_poly.pdbx_seq_one_letter_code
_entity_poly.pdbx_strand_id
1 'polypeptide(L)'
;MLVEALGIPHISTGDMLREAVARGTSLGLLAKRYMDKGELVPDEVIVDMVMERLAQPDCQKGAILDGFPRTVYQAEAFEEALAREGKAIAVVPYIKVSMEKL
;
A
#
# COMPACT_ATOMS: atom_id res chain seq x y z
N MET A 1 19.78 1.91 -2.16
CA MET A 1 18.43 2.08 -1.55
C MET A 1 17.96 0.76 -0.92
N LEU A 2 16.98 0.75 0.00
CA LEU A 2 16.53 -0.49 0.70
C LEU A 2 16.11 -1.62 -0.25
N VAL A 3 15.47 -1.28 -1.37
CA VAL A 3 15.10 -2.22 -2.45
C VAL A 3 16.32 -3.03 -2.92
N GLU A 4 17.44 -2.36 -3.19
CA GLU A 4 18.68 -2.99 -3.67
C GLU A 4 19.32 -3.85 -2.58
N ALA A 5 19.27 -3.41 -1.33
CA ALA A 5 19.88 -4.11 -0.20
C ALA A 5 19.10 -5.38 0.20
N LEU A 6 17.78 -5.37 0.06
CA LEU A 6 16.90 -6.47 0.48
C LEU A 6 16.44 -7.36 -0.69
N GLY A 7 16.54 -6.88 -1.93
CA GLY A 7 16.12 -7.61 -3.12
C GLY A 7 14.60 -7.87 -3.18
N ILE A 8 13.80 -6.95 -2.62
CA ILE A 8 12.33 -7.02 -2.58
C ILE A 8 11.71 -5.76 -3.21
N PRO A 9 10.56 -5.87 -3.88
CA PRO A 9 9.94 -4.74 -4.57
C PRO A 9 9.49 -3.64 -3.59
N HIS A 10 9.53 -2.40 -4.08
CA HIS A 10 8.89 -1.25 -3.44
C HIS A 10 7.47 -1.09 -3.99
N ILE A 11 6.50 -0.95 -3.08
CA ILE A 11 5.08 -0.82 -3.37
C ILE A 11 4.60 0.50 -2.78
N SER A 12 4.35 1.47 -3.65
CA SER A 12 3.74 2.76 -3.31
C SER A 12 2.25 2.71 -3.63
N THR A 13 1.39 2.72 -2.61
CA THR A 13 -0.07 2.67 -2.82
C THR A 13 -0.59 3.87 -3.60
N GLY A 14 0.06 5.03 -3.45
CA GLY A 14 -0.25 6.22 -4.24
C GLY A 14 0.02 6.04 -5.74
N ASP A 15 1.15 5.40 -6.09
CA ASP A 15 1.48 5.11 -7.50
C ASP A 15 0.55 4.06 -8.09
N MET A 16 0.25 3.00 -7.32
CA MET A 16 -0.69 1.96 -7.74
C MET A 16 -2.07 2.54 -8.06
N LEU A 17 -2.60 3.43 -7.22
CA LEU A 17 -3.88 4.10 -7.47
C LEU A 17 -3.81 4.98 -8.71
N ARG A 18 -2.76 5.80 -8.86
CA ARG A 18 -2.56 6.65 -10.05
C ARG A 18 -2.49 5.83 -11.33
N GLU A 19 -1.80 4.69 -11.32
CA GLU A 19 -1.75 3.77 -12.45
C GLU A 19 -3.11 3.12 -12.74
N ALA A 20 -3.82 2.66 -11.70
CA ALA A 20 -5.13 2.06 -11.85
C ALA A 20 -6.13 3.04 -12.49
N VAL A 21 -6.07 4.32 -12.08
CA VAL A 21 -6.82 5.44 -12.66
C VAL A 21 -6.41 5.66 -14.12
N ALA A 22 -5.12 5.74 -14.42
CA ALA A 22 -4.61 5.96 -15.77
C ALA A 22 -4.99 4.82 -16.73
N ARG A 23 -5.02 3.57 -16.26
CA ARG A 23 -5.44 2.39 -17.02
C ARG A 23 -6.96 2.24 -17.14
N GLY A 24 -7.75 3.06 -16.46
CA GLY A 24 -9.22 2.98 -16.50
C GLY A 24 -9.78 1.67 -15.95
N THR A 25 -9.07 1.02 -15.02
CA THR A 25 -9.53 -0.20 -14.35
C THR A 25 -10.77 0.07 -13.50
N SER A 26 -11.57 -0.94 -13.18
CA SER A 26 -12.75 -0.81 -12.30
C SER A 26 -12.39 -0.15 -10.96
N LEU A 27 -11.29 -0.59 -10.34
CA LEU A 27 -10.71 0.00 -9.13
C LEU A 27 -10.29 1.45 -9.35
N GLY A 28 -9.59 1.73 -10.44
CA GLY A 28 -9.15 3.08 -10.79
C GLY A 28 -10.30 4.05 -10.99
N LEU A 29 -11.37 3.63 -11.67
CA LEU A 29 -12.56 4.45 -11.87
C LEU A 29 -13.27 4.74 -10.54
N LEU A 30 -13.31 3.78 -9.62
CA LEU A 30 -13.84 3.99 -8.27
C LEU A 30 -12.95 4.97 -7.49
N ALA A 31 -11.64 4.72 -7.44
CA ALA A 31 -10.67 5.56 -6.75
C ALA A 31 -10.69 7.01 -7.26
N LYS A 32 -10.77 7.19 -8.59
CA LYS A 32 -10.87 8.52 -9.24
C LYS A 32 -12.04 9.34 -8.68
N ARG A 33 -13.19 8.71 -8.39
CA ARG A 33 -14.37 9.42 -7.84
C ARG A 33 -14.13 10.01 -6.45
N TYR A 34 -13.32 9.35 -5.61
CA TYR A 34 -12.94 9.86 -4.30
C TYR A 34 -11.84 10.91 -4.44
N MET A 35 -10.80 10.60 -5.24
CA MET A 35 -9.67 11.49 -5.46
C MET A 35 -10.07 12.84 -6.07
N ASP A 36 -10.97 12.85 -7.06
CA ASP A 36 -11.47 14.08 -7.71
C ASP A 36 -12.24 14.99 -6.71
N LYS A 37 -12.77 14.43 -5.62
CA LYS A 37 -13.46 15.17 -4.54
C LYS A 37 -12.54 15.58 -3.40
N GLY A 38 -11.26 15.20 -3.45
CA GLY A 38 -10.34 15.33 -2.31
C GLY A 38 -10.67 14.40 -1.14
N GLU A 39 -11.50 13.37 -1.38
CA GLU A 39 -11.86 12.35 -0.41
C GLU A 39 -10.81 11.22 -0.43
N LEU A 40 -10.68 10.52 0.70
CA LEU A 40 -9.87 9.30 0.78
C LEU A 40 -10.63 8.13 0.15
N VAL A 41 -9.92 7.30 -0.59
CA VAL A 41 -10.43 6.00 -1.05
C VAL A 41 -10.71 5.13 0.18
N PRO A 42 -11.84 4.39 0.24
CA PRO A 42 -12.18 3.55 1.39
C PRO A 42 -11.06 2.58 1.76
N ASP A 43 -10.86 2.38 3.06
CA ASP A 43 -9.73 1.60 3.58
C ASP A 43 -9.72 0.15 3.07
N GLU A 44 -10.89 -0.52 3.04
CA GLU A 44 -11.04 -1.90 2.53
C GLU A 44 -10.54 -2.03 1.09
N VAL A 45 -10.88 -1.04 0.24
CA VAL A 45 -10.46 -1.00 -1.17
C VAL A 45 -8.94 -0.89 -1.31
N ILE A 46 -8.30 -0.13 -0.42
CA ILE A 46 -6.84 0.00 -0.40
C ILE A 46 -6.18 -1.30 0.09
N VAL A 47 -6.72 -1.93 1.14
CA VAL A 47 -6.21 -3.20 1.67
C VAL A 47 -6.26 -4.28 0.58
N ASP A 48 -7.39 -4.45 -0.09
CA ASP A 48 -7.56 -5.44 -1.16
C ASP A 48 -6.55 -5.21 -2.30
N MET A 49 -6.38 -3.96 -2.72
CA MET A 49 -5.42 -3.59 -3.76
C MET A 49 -3.97 -3.95 -3.36
N VAL A 50 -3.59 -3.72 -2.10
CA VAL A 50 -2.26 -4.09 -1.59
C VAL A 50 -2.10 -5.61 -1.53
N MET A 51 -3.12 -6.34 -1.06
CA MET A 51 -3.08 -7.81 -1.00
C MET A 51 -2.95 -8.43 -2.39
N GLU A 52 -3.68 -7.93 -3.38
CA GLU A 52 -3.56 -8.38 -4.78
C GLU A 52 -2.13 -8.17 -5.32
N ARG A 53 -1.51 -7.02 -5.00
CA ARG A 53 -0.14 -6.73 -5.40
C ARG A 53 0.88 -7.65 -4.71
N LEU A 54 0.68 -7.94 -3.44
CA LEU A 54 1.52 -8.85 -2.65
C LEU A 54 1.39 -10.33 -3.07
N ALA A 55 0.33 -10.68 -3.80
CA ALA A 55 0.15 -12.01 -4.37
C ALA A 55 1.00 -12.27 -5.63
N GLN A 56 1.61 -11.23 -6.21
CA GLN A 56 2.44 -11.38 -7.41
C GLN A 56 3.77 -12.11 -7.12
N PRO A 57 4.33 -12.85 -8.11
CA PRO A 57 5.52 -13.68 -7.88
C PRO A 57 6.76 -12.94 -7.38
N ASP A 58 6.91 -11.66 -7.71
CA ASP A 58 8.04 -10.84 -7.27
C ASP A 58 7.98 -10.46 -5.77
N CYS A 59 6.80 -10.58 -5.14
CA CYS A 59 6.59 -10.30 -3.72
C CYS A 59 6.76 -11.54 -2.83
N GLN A 60 7.10 -12.71 -3.38
CA GLN A 60 7.21 -13.95 -2.60
C GLN A 60 8.25 -13.86 -1.46
N LYS A 61 9.31 -13.06 -1.65
CA LYS A 61 10.35 -12.83 -0.63
C LYS A 61 10.04 -11.67 0.31
N GLY A 62 8.90 -11.01 0.14
CA GLY A 62 8.50 -9.80 0.86
C GLY A 62 8.39 -8.59 -0.06
N ALA A 63 8.04 -7.45 0.52
CA ALA A 63 7.95 -6.15 -0.16
C ALA A 63 8.16 -5.01 0.84
N ILE A 64 8.51 -3.84 0.33
CA ILE A 64 8.55 -2.58 1.10
C ILE A 64 7.29 -1.80 0.75
N LEU A 65 6.41 -1.60 1.73
CA LEU A 65 5.21 -0.78 1.57
C LEU A 65 5.54 0.67 1.92
N ASP A 66 5.14 1.59 1.05
CA ASP A 66 5.31 3.03 1.22
C ASP A 66 3.97 3.75 1.14
N GLY A 67 3.73 4.61 2.14
CA GLY A 67 2.48 5.32 2.29
C GLY A 67 1.29 4.44 2.68
N PHE A 68 1.50 3.23 3.19
CA PHE A 68 0.48 2.33 3.72
C PHE A 68 1.05 1.47 4.87
N PRO A 69 0.27 1.19 5.93
CA PRO A 69 -1.05 1.74 6.24
C PRO A 69 -1.00 3.21 6.70
N ARG A 70 -2.10 3.95 6.54
CA ARG A 70 -2.29 5.35 6.97
C ARG A 70 -3.32 5.52 8.08
N THR A 71 -4.22 4.56 8.25
CA THR A 71 -5.23 4.53 9.32
C THR A 71 -5.02 3.30 10.19
N VAL A 72 -5.52 3.35 11.43
CA VAL A 72 -5.51 2.18 12.33
C VAL A 72 -6.31 1.03 11.72
N TYR A 73 -7.46 1.34 11.11
CA TYR A 73 -8.30 0.34 10.45
C TYR A 73 -7.59 -0.35 9.28
N GLN A 74 -6.82 0.38 8.46
CA GLN A 74 -5.97 -0.24 7.43
C GLN A 74 -4.93 -1.18 8.04
N ALA A 75 -4.31 -0.79 9.16
CA ALA A 75 -3.30 -1.61 9.82
C ALA A 75 -3.91 -2.92 10.35
N GLU A 76 -5.05 -2.84 11.04
CA GLU A 76 -5.78 -3.99 11.59
C GLU A 76 -6.26 -4.94 10.48
N ALA A 77 -6.91 -4.40 9.44
CA ALA A 77 -7.41 -5.19 8.32
C ALA A 77 -6.27 -5.85 7.53
N PHE A 78 -5.14 -5.14 7.35
CA PHE A 78 -3.97 -5.68 6.67
C PHE A 78 -3.29 -6.79 7.47
N GLU A 79 -3.15 -6.62 8.78
CA GLU A 79 -2.61 -7.66 9.66
C GLU A 79 -3.47 -8.93 9.62
N GLU A 80 -4.79 -8.78 9.68
CA GLU A 80 -5.72 -9.92 9.57
C GLU A 80 -5.61 -10.61 8.19
N ALA A 81 -5.53 -9.85 7.11
CA ALA A 81 -5.37 -10.38 5.75
C ALA A 81 -4.05 -11.15 5.58
N LEU A 82 -2.94 -10.62 6.08
CA LEU A 82 -1.65 -11.31 6.07
C LEU A 82 -1.69 -12.60 6.89
N ALA A 83 -2.30 -12.57 8.07
CA ALA A 83 -2.39 -13.74 8.95
C ALA A 83 -3.15 -14.90 8.28
N ARG A 84 -4.21 -14.63 7.51
CA ARG A 84 -4.94 -15.64 6.73
C ARG A 84 -4.05 -16.33 5.67
N GLU A 85 -3.02 -15.67 5.19
CA GLU A 85 -2.03 -16.21 4.25
C GLU A 85 -0.76 -16.77 4.94
N GLY A 86 -0.72 -16.79 6.28
CA GLY A 86 0.48 -17.20 7.03
C GLY A 86 1.66 -16.24 6.88
N LYS A 87 1.39 -14.98 6.54
CA LYS A 87 2.37 -13.89 6.41
C LYS A 87 2.29 -12.97 7.63
N ALA A 88 3.32 -12.16 7.83
CA ALA A 88 3.37 -11.19 8.92
C ALA A 88 4.19 -9.95 8.54
N ILE A 89 3.96 -8.85 9.24
CA ILE A 89 4.77 -7.62 9.13
C ILE A 89 6.07 -7.84 9.90
N ALA A 90 7.21 -7.70 9.22
CA ALA A 90 8.52 -7.89 9.84
C ALA A 90 9.00 -6.64 10.61
N VAL A 91 8.85 -5.46 10.01
CA VAL A 91 9.36 -4.19 10.53
C VAL A 91 8.44 -3.04 10.08
N VAL A 92 8.18 -2.09 10.97
CA VAL A 92 7.52 -0.81 10.66
C VAL A 92 8.46 0.33 11.02
N PRO A 93 9.25 0.87 10.06
CA PRO A 93 10.18 1.95 10.36
C PRO A 93 9.43 3.27 10.52
N TYR A 94 9.54 3.90 11.69
CA TYR A 94 9.02 5.25 11.93
C TYR A 94 10.08 6.30 11.60
N ILE A 95 9.88 7.02 10.50
CA ILE A 95 10.78 8.10 10.06
C ILE A 95 10.31 9.41 10.69
N LYS A 96 11.10 9.94 11.62
CA LYS A 96 10.83 11.24 12.26
C LYS A 96 11.67 12.34 11.63
N VAL A 97 11.01 13.38 11.12
CA VAL A 97 11.64 14.58 10.56
C VAL A 97 11.21 15.81 11.36
N SER A 98 12.10 16.79 11.54
CA SER A 98 11.79 18.06 12.21
C SER A 98 10.90 18.95 11.35
N MET A 99 9.91 19.60 11.94
CA MET A 99 9.01 20.53 11.25
C MET A 99 9.73 21.77 10.66
N GLU A 100 10.91 22.12 11.16
CA GLU A 100 11.71 23.25 10.64
C GLU A 100 12.29 23.02 9.23
N LYS A 101 12.14 21.83 8.65
CA LYS A 101 12.75 21.43 7.37
C LYS A 101 11.73 21.08 6.28
N LEU A 102 10.47 21.49 6.43
CA LEU A 102 9.38 21.31 5.46
C LEU A 102 9.06 22.60 4.72
#